data_AF-A0A0C6FQ74-F1
#
_entry.id   AF-A0A0C6FQ74-F1
#
_cell.length_a   1.000
_cell.length_b   1.000
_cell.length_c   1.000
_cell.angle_alpha   90.00
_cell.angle_beta   90.00
_cell.angle_gamma   90.00
#
_symmetry.space_group_name_H-M   'P 1'
#
loop_
_entity.id
_entity.type
_entity.pdbx_description
1 polymer ?
#
loop_
_entity_poly.entity_id
_entity_poly.type
_entity_poly.pdbx_seq_one_letter_code
_entity_poly.pdbx_strand_id
1 'polypeptide(L)'
;MANLAREALPALLAALLGTTSQAQTAPAARADAGVLAKGEYLARAGDCIACHTASEGKPFAGGRSMATPFGTLFTSNVTPDPETGIGKWTADQFYQMMHTGRSPDGGLLYPAMPFGSYTKVTRADSDAIFAYLMSVPPVKQANRPHDLRFPYNNRQLILGWRTLFFREGEFKPDPKQSEEWNRGAYLVEGLGHCGMCHTPINVLGGNSESQAFQGGLIPMQNWYAPSLTSNREAGVGDWTIEEISDLLRTGVSRRGAVYGPMAEVTYNSLQYLTPEDTRAMAVYLKSLGQEVPPPVTSNVPTAESSLLLSLGKTVYDAQCTSCHGAQGQGKPPHYPPLAGNQSIQMSSAVNAIRMVLNGGYPPGTHGNPRPYGMPPFAQSLSDNEVAAVVTYIRTTWGNHGAAVTALEANQLRSAPLD
;
A
#
# COMPACT_ATOMS: atom_id res chain seq x y z
N MET A 1 -83.38 -16.88 -58.03
CA MET A 1 -83.29 -15.49 -58.50
C MET A 1 -81.81 -15.12 -58.61
N ALA A 2 -81.40 -14.69 -59.81
CA ALA A 2 -80.13 -14.10 -60.26
C ALA A 2 -78.81 -14.87 -60.01
N ASN A 3 -78.16 -15.50 -60.99
CA ASN A 3 -77.43 -15.07 -62.20
C ASN A 3 -75.92 -14.74 -61.99
N LEU A 4 -75.09 -15.52 -62.73
CA LEU A 4 -73.86 -15.14 -63.47
C LEU A 4 -72.62 -14.74 -62.64
N ALA A 5 -71.34 -14.95 -63.02
CA ALA A 5 -70.61 -15.72 -64.04
C ALA A 5 -69.10 -15.37 -63.87
N ARG A 6 -68.21 -16.12 -64.55
CA ARG A 6 -66.75 -15.91 -64.86
C ARG A 6 -65.73 -16.58 -63.92
N GLU A 7 -65.02 -17.64 -64.34
CA GLU A 7 -63.84 -17.69 -65.27
C GLU A 7 -62.61 -16.94 -64.70
N ALA A 8 -61.34 -17.38 -64.72
CA ALA A 8 -60.65 -18.56 -65.22
C ALA A 8 -59.17 -18.56 -64.71
N LEU A 9 -58.54 -19.75 -64.70
CA LEU A 9 -57.11 -20.11 -64.89
C LEU A 9 -55.96 -19.64 -63.93
N PRO A 10 -54.84 -20.41 -63.87
CA PRO A 10 -53.88 -20.46 -62.76
C PRO A 10 -52.62 -19.61 -62.97
N ALA A 11 -51.89 -19.34 -61.88
CA ALA A 11 -50.54 -18.77 -61.94
C ALA A 11 -49.59 -19.49 -60.97
N LEU A 12 -48.64 -20.21 -61.57
CA LEU A 12 -47.37 -20.62 -60.95
C LEU A 12 -46.64 -19.35 -60.47
N LEU A 13 -46.23 -19.30 -59.20
CA LEU A 13 -45.16 -18.41 -58.75
C LEU A 13 -44.08 -19.22 -58.03
N ALA A 14 -42.90 -19.25 -58.65
CA ALA A 14 -41.67 -19.73 -58.07
C ALA A 14 -41.23 -18.81 -56.91
N ALA A 15 -41.11 -19.37 -55.71
CA ALA A 15 -40.53 -18.67 -54.57
C ALA A 15 -39.01 -18.89 -54.55
N LEU A 16 -38.27 -17.81 -54.80
CA LEU A 16 -36.82 -17.72 -54.65
C LEU A 16 -36.43 -17.96 -53.19
N LEU A 17 -35.57 -18.96 -52.96
CA LEU A 17 -34.88 -19.20 -51.70
C LEU A 17 -33.86 -18.06 -51.47
N GLY A 18 -34.28 -17.00 -50.80
CA GLY A 18 -33.38 -16.00 -50.24
C GLY A 18 -32.66 -16.57 -49.03
N THR A 19 -31.37 -16.86 -49.16
CA THR A 19 -30.49 -17.18 -48.03
C THR A 19 -30.27 -15.90 -47.20
N THR A 20 -31.07 -15.71 -46.16
CA THR A 20 -30.80 -14.71 -45.13
C THR A 20 -29.59 -15.17 -44.33
N SER A 21 -28.41 -14.64 -44.67
CA SER A 21 -27.22 -14.74 -43.84
C SER A 21 -27.47 -13.94 -42.56
N GLN A 22 -27.90 -14.61 -41.50
CA GLN A 22 -27.89 -14.02 -40.16
C GLN A 22 -26.43 -13.87 -39.74
N ALA A 23 -25.93 -12.63 -39.78
CA ALA A 23 -24.71 -12.27 -39.09
C ALA A 23 -24.94 -12.52 -37.59
N GLN A 24 -24.45 -13.66 -37.10
CA GLN A 24 -24.34 -13.93 -35.68
C GLN A 24 -23.36 -12.92 -35.11
N THR A 25 -23.88 -11.92 -34.39
CA THR A 25 -23.08 -11.14 -33.46
C THR A 25 -22.53 -12.10 -32.41
N ALA A 26 -21.25 -12.42 -32.51
CA ALA A 26 -20.54 -13.17 -31.48
C ALA A 26 -20.74 -12.44 -30.13
N PRO A 27 -21.07 -13.16 -29.04
CA PRO A 27 -21.07 -12.55 -27.73
C PRO A 27 -19.65 -12.05 -27.46
N ALA A 28 -19.51 -10.80 -27.02
CA ALA A 28 -18.25 -10.34 -26.42
C ALA A 28 -17.86 -11.38 -25.38
N ALA A 29 -16.71 -12.03 -25.55
CA ALA A 29 -16.25 -13.11 -24.71
C ALA A 29 -16.24 -12.62 -23.26
N ARG A 30 -17.24 -13.03 -22.49
CA ARG A 30 -17.27 -12.79 -21.05
C ARG A 30 -16.05 -13.54 -20.52
N ALA A 31 -15.09 -12.80 -19.95
CA ALA A 31 -13.90 -13.41 -19.40
C ALA A 31 -14.32 -14.54 -18.45
N ASP A 32 -13.60 -15.65 -18.51
CA ASP A 32 -13.85 -16.81 -17.66
C ASP A 32 -13.92 -16.35 -16.18
N ALA A 33 -14.89 -16.88 -15.43
CA ALA A 33 -15.12 -16.49 -14.04
C ALA A 33 -13.85 -16.69 -13.19
N GLY A 34 -13.03 -17.70 -13.52
CA GLY A 34 -11.73 -17.91 -12.89
C GLY A 34 -10.73 -16.78 -13.15
N VAL A 35 -10.70 -16.23 -14.37
CA VAL A 35 -9.83 -15.10 -14.73
C VAL A 35 -10.27 -13.82 -14.00
N LEU A 36 -11.58 -13.56 -13.92
CA LEU A 36 -12.09 -12.40 -13.20
C LEU A 36 -11.80 -12.47 -11.70
N ALA A 37 -12.01 -13.63 -11.07
CA ALA A 37 -11.68 -13.83 -9.65
C ALA A 37 -10.18 -13.65 -9.38
N LYS A 38 -9.32 -14.19 -10.26
CA LYS A 38 -7.87 -13.97 -10.19
C LYS A 38 -7.51 -12.49 -10.37
N GLY A 39 -8.17 -11.81 -11.31
CA GLY A 39 -7.96 -10.40 -11.56
C GLY A 39 -8.35 -9.51 -10.38
N GLU A 40 -9.48 -9.79 -9.75
CA GLU A 40 -9.91 -9.11 -8.51
C GLU A 40 -8.88 -9.30 -7.40
N TYR A 41 -8.46 -10.56 -7.19
CA TYR A 41 -7.45 -10.92 -6.20
C TYR A 41 -6.14 -10.13 -6.40
N LEU A 42 -5.63 -10.09 -7.63
CA LEU A 42 -4.39 -9.39 -7.96
C LEU A 42 -4.55 -7.85 -7.93
N ALA A 43 -5.72 -7.33 -8.29
CA ALA A 43 -6.02 -5.90 -8.17
C ALA A 43 -6.08 -5.46 -6.70
N ARG A 44 -6.55 -6.33 -5.80
CA ARG A 44 -6.45 -6.14 -4.33
C ARG A 44 -5.00 -6.21 -3.88
N ALA A 45 -4.26 -7.26 -4.26
CA ALA A 45 -2.85 -7.42 -3.93
C ALA A 45 -2.01 -6.20 -4.34
N GLY A 46 -2.32 -5.65 -5.51
CA GLY A 46 -1.69 -4.45 -6.09
C GLY A 46 -2.15 -3.12 -5.50
N ASP A 47 -3.04 -3.14 -4.51
CA ASP A 47 -3.61 -1.94 -3.86
C ASP A 47 -4.30 -0.96 -4.83
N CYS A 48 -4.79 -1.46 -5.98
CA CYS A 48 -5.36 -0.64 -7.03
C CYS A 48 -6.54 0.19 -6.52
N ILE A 49 -7.37 -0.41 -5.65
CA ILE A 49 -8.56 0.24 -5.10
C ILE A 49 -8.21 1.37 -4.12
N ALA A 50 -7.12 1.24 -3.34
CA ALA A 50 -6.72 2.26 -2.38
C ALA A 50 -6.26 3.55 -3.06
N CYS A 51 -5.55 3.41 -4.18
CA CYS A 51 -5.07 4.55 -4.96
C CYS A 51 -6.17 5.11 -5.88
N HIS A 52 -6.88 4.26 -6.61
CA HIS A 52 -7.84 4.69 -7.64
C HIS A 52 -9.25 4.97 -7.09
N THR A 53 -9.39 5.19 -5.79
CA THR A 53 -10.67 5.59 -5.18
C THR A 53 -10.43 6.80 -4.28
N ALA A 54 -11.07 7.93 -4.59
CA ALA A 54 -11.06 9.09 -3.70
C ALA A 54 -11.87 8.82 -2.42
N SER A 55 -11.60 9.58 -1.36
CA SER A 55 -12.47 9.61 -0.18
C SER A 55 -13.90 9.98 -0.61
N GLU A 56 -14.89 9.17 -0.21
CA GLU A 56 -16.31 9.27 -0.63
C GLU A 56 -16.54 9.11 -2.15
N GLY A 57 -15.51 8.72 -2.91
CA GLY A 57 -15.58 8.47 -4.34
C GLY A 57 -16.15 7.10 -4.69
N LYS A 58 -16.48 6.93 -5.97
CA LYS A 58 -16.85 5.60 -6.50
C LYS A 58 -15.59 4.73 -6.67
N PRO A 59 -15.65 3.41 -6.40
CA PRO A 59 -14.52 2.52 -6.58
C PRO A 59 -13.87 2.67 -7.96
N PHE A 60 -12.54 2.75 -7.99
CA PHE A 60 -11.72 2.84 -9.21
C PHE A 60 -11.93 4.11 -10.07
N ALA A 61 -12.78 5.05 -9.66
CA ALA A 61 -13.07 6.27 -10.43
C ALA A 61 -11.97 7.36 -10.34
N GLY A 62 -10.88 7.10 -9.61
CA GLY A 62 -9.78 8.03 -9.41
C GLY A 62 -10.14 9.22 -8.54
N GLY A 63 -9.36 10.29 -8.66
CA GLY A 63 -9.58 11.56 -7.97
C GLY A 63 -8.94 11.66 -6.59
N ARG A 64 -8.27 10.62 -6.09
CA ARG A 64 -7.56 10.68 -4.81
C ARG A 64 -6.39 11.66 -4.93
N SER A 65 -6.32 12.64 -4.03
CA SER A 65 -5.20 13.56 -3.93
C SER A 65 -4.04 12.93 -3.16
N MET A 66 -2.83 13.06 -3.70
CA MET A 66 -1.60 12.63 -3.04
C MET A 66 -0.65 13.81 -2.96
N ALA A 67 -0.48 14.35 -1.75
CA ALA A 67 0.46 15.44 -1.50
C ALA A 67 1.90 14.92 -1.61
N THR A 68 2.72 15.62 -2.36
CA THR A 68 4.15 15.36 -2.48
C THR A 68 4.93 16.65 -2.21
N PRO A 69 6.25 16.58 -1.93
CA PRO A 69 7.08 17.78 -1.81
C PRO A 69 7.07 18.67 -3.06
N PHE A 70 6.66 18.12 -4.21
CA PHE A 70 6.69 18.76 -5.52
C PHE A 70 5.33 19.31 -5.97
N GLY A 71 4.29 19.13 -5.16
CA GLY A 71 2.90 19.47 -5.46
C GLY A 71 1.96 18.28 -5.27
N THR A 72 0.73 18.39 -5.75
CA THR A 72 -0.31 17.39 -5.55
C THR A 72 -0.54 16.57 -6.81
N LEU A 73 -0.41 15.25 -6.69
CA LEU A 73 -0.82 14.30 -7.71
C LEU A 73 -2.27 13.89 -7.50
N PHE A 74 -2.96 13.52 -8.57
CA PHE A 74 -4.33 13.01 -8.54
C PHE A 74 -4.40 11.68 -9.27
N THR A 75 -5.03 10.67 -8.68
CA THR A 75 -5.16 9.35 -9.31
C THR A 75 -6.19 9.36 -10.43
N SER A 76 -5.98 8.50 -11.42
CA SER A 76 -6.83 8.42 -12.61
C SER A 76 -8.02 7.49 -12.41
N ASN A 77 -9.09 7.69 -13.18
CA ASN A 77 -10.19 6.76 -13.34
C ASN A 77 -9.73 5.54 -14.16
N VAL A 78 -9.86 4.34 -13.58
CA VAL A 78 -9.49 3.06 -14.20
C VAL A 78 -10.70 2.14 -14.40
N THR A 79 -11.91 2.69 -14.36
CA THR A 79 -13.15 1.97 -14.72
C THR A 79 -13.26 1.79 -16.24
N PRO A 80 -14.14 0.91 -16.75
CA PRO A 80 -14.30 0.69 -18.20
C PRO A 80 -15.06 1.80 -18.92
N ASP A 81 -15.22 2.98 -18.30
CA ASP A 81 -15.83 4.12 -18.98
C ASP A 81 -14.96 4.52 -20.21
N PRO A 82 -15.55 4.61 -21.43
CA PRO A 82 -14.79 4.82 -22.66
C PRO A 82 -14.34 6.27 -22.87
N GLU A 83 -14.87 7.24 -22.12
CA GLU A 83 -14.54 8.65 -22.27
C GLU A 83 -13.49 9.10 -21.25
N THR A 84 -13.62 8.64 -20.01
CA THR A 84 -12.87 9.14 -18.86
C THR A 84 -12.05 8.07 -18.14
N GLY A 85 -12.34 6.79 -18.37
CA GLY A 85 -11.62 5.64 -17.83
C GLY A 85 -10.74 4.94 -18.88
N ILE A 86 -10.50 3.64 -18.65
CA ILE A 86 -9.67 2.78 -19.52
C ILE A 86 -10.50 1.99 -20.55
N GLY A 87 -11.78 2.33 -20.75
CA GLY A 87 -12.72 1.54 -21.56
C GLY A 87 -12.33 1.32 -23.03
N LYS A 88 -11.43 2.15 -23.57
CA LYS A 88 -10.90 2.05 -24.93
C LYS A 88 -9.54 1.36 -25.01
N TRP A 89 -8.94 1.00 -23.88
CA TRP A 89 -7.62 0.41 -23.84
C TRP A 89 -7.69 -1.06 -24.27
N THR A 90 -6.60 -1.56 -24.85
CA THR A 90 -6.41 -2.99 -25.05
C THR A 90 -5.64 -3.60 -23.87
N ALA A 91 -5.70 -4.93 -23.72
CA ALA A 91 -4.90 -5.64 -22.74
C ALA A 91 -3.39 -5.39 -22.94
N ASP A 92 -2.93 -5.32 -24.19
CA ASP A 92 -1.53 -4.98 -24.52
C ASP A 92 -1.16 -3.57 -24.03
N GLN A 93 -2.04 -2.59 -24.25
CA GLN A 93 -1.83 -1.22 -23.80
C GLN A 93 -1.77 -1.12 -22.27
N PHE A 94 -2.63 -1.85 -21.58
CA PHE A 94 -2.60 -1.93 -20.12
C PHE A 94 -1.31 -2.58 -19.60
N TYR A 95 -0.91 -3.72 -20.19
CA TYR A 95 0.34 -4.40 -19.86
C TYR A 95 1.56 -3.48 -20.06
N GLN A 96 1.62 -2.79 -21.21
CA GLN A 96 2.68 -1.83 -21.51
C GLN A 96 2.69 -0.66 -20.52
N MET A 97 1.53 -0.18 -20.07
CA MET A 97 1.46 0.85 -19.04
C MET A 97 2.01 0.36 -17.70
N MET A 98 1.62 -0.85 -17.26
CA MET A 98 2.13 -1.44 -16.01
C MET A 98 3.65 -1.67 -16.06
N HIS A 99 4.17 -2.10 -17.21
CA HIS A 99 5.59 -2.42 -17.37
C HIS A 99 6.46 -1.20 -17.63
N THR A 100 5.99 -0.28 -18.44
CA THR A 100 6.81 0.84 -18.93
C THR A 100 6.39 2.18 -18.37
N GLY A 101 5.31 2.27 -17.58
CA GLY A 101 4.78 3.55 -17.09
C GLY A 101 4.42 4.54 -18.20
N ARG A 102 4.06 4.04 -19.39
CA ARG A 102 3.62 4.84 -20.54
C ARG A 102 2.13 4.63 -20.78
N SER A 103 1.38 5.72 -20.86
CA SER A 103 -0.02 5.65 -21.28
C SER A 103 -0.14 5.42 -22.80
N PRO A 104 -1.28 4.93 -23.29
CA PRO A 104 -1.47 4.61 -24.71
C PRO A 104 -1.33 5.81 -25.66
N ASP A 105 -1.53 7.03 -25.15
CA ASP A 105 -1.31 8.29 -25.86
C ASP A 105 0.16 8.72 -25.91
N GLY A 106 1.08 7.92 -25.37
CA GLY A 106 2.51 8.17 -25.30
C GLY A 106 2.95 9.01 -24.09
N GLY A 107 2.01 9.39 -23.21
CA GLY A 107 2.31 10.11 -21.97
C GLY A 107 3.15 9.29 -20.98
N LEU A 108 4.02 9.97 -20.24
CA LEU A 108 4.79 9.35 -19.15
C LEU A 108 4.04 9.52 -17.83
N LEU A 109 3.91 8.42 -17.09
CA LEU A 109 3.37 8.42 -15.74
C LEU A 109 4.41 8.88 -14.73
N TYR A 110 3.94 9.59 -13.71
CA TYR A 110 4.76 9.91 -12.55
C TYR A 110 5.03 8.64 -11.72
N PRO A 111 6.21 8.51 -11.08
CA PRO A 111 6.58 7.32 -10.30
C PRO A 111 5.68 6.99 -9.10
N ALA A 112 4.75 7.89 -8.74
CA ALA A 112 3.70 7.58 -7.78
C ALA A 112 2.79 6.43 -8.24
N MET A 113 2.65 6.23 -9.55
CA MET A 113 2.20 4.95 -10.09
C MET A 113 3.37 3.97 -10.04
N PRO A 114 3.30 2.85 -9.31
CA PRO A 114 4.45 2.00 -9.01
C PRO A 114 4.85 1.08 -10.18
N PHE A 115 4.97 1.62 -11.39
CA PHE A 115 5.39 0.88 -12.59
C PHE A 115 6.79 0.24 -12.42
N GLY A 116 7.66 0.81 -11.57
CA GLY A 116 8.96 0.21 -11.24
C GLY A 116 8.86 -1.13 -10.50
N SER A 117 7.74 -1.36 -9.80
CA SER A 117 7.41 -2.64 -9.17
C SER A 117 6.49 -3.47 -10.07
N TYR A 118 5.47 -2.86 -10.66
CA TYR A 118 4.52 -3.58 -11.53
C TYR A 118 5.13 -4.14 -12.80
N THR A 119 6.30 -3.65 -13.25
CA THR A 119 7.05 -4.32 -14.32
C THR A 119 7.45 -5.75 -14.00
N LYS A 120 7.38 -6.18 -12.73
CA LYS A 120 7.62 -7.56 -12.31
C LYS A 120 6.44 -8.49 -12.60
N VAL A 121 5.25 -7.96 -12.80
CA VAL A 121 4.00 -8.71 -12.93
C VAL A 121 3.98 -9.47 -14.26
N THR A 122 3.63 -10.75 -14.22
CA THR A 122 3.58 -11.54 -15.46
C THR A 122 2.49 -11.04 -16.41
N ARG A 123 2.67 -11.25 -17.71
CA ARG A 123 1.62 -10.96 -18.71
C ARG A 123 0.25 -11.52 -18.35
N ALA A 124 0.20 -12.78 -17.92
CA ALA A 124 -1.06 -13.45 -17.57
C ALA A 124 -1.76 -12.79 -16.36
N ASP A 125 -0.98 -12.32 -15.38
CA ASP A 125 -1.51 -11.62 -14.20
C ASP A 125 -1.99 -10.21 -14.55
N SER A 126 -1.25 -9.48 -15.41
CA SER A 126 -1.67 -8.19 -15.96
C SER A 126 -2.99 -8.30 -16.74
N ASP A 127 -3.12 -9.32 -17.59
CA ASP A 127 -4.35 -9.54 -18.38
C ASP A 127 -5.54 -9.88 -17.48
N ALA A 128 -5.32 -10.64 -16.39
CA ALA A 128 -6.36 -10.93 -15.40
C ALA A 128 -6.82 -9.66 -14.68
N ILE A 129 -5.88 -8.81 -14.22
CA ILE A 129 -6.20 -7.51 -13.60
C ILE A 129 -7.00 -6.65 -14.58
N PHE A 130 -6.55 -6.55 -15.83
CA PHE A 130 -7.26 -5.79 -16.86
C PHE A 130 -8.68 -6.31 -17.09
N ALA A 131 -8.85 -7.63 -17.22
CA ALA A 131 -10.17 -8.25 -17.39
C ALA A 131 -11.11 -7.93 -16.21
N TYR A 132 -10.59 -7.97 -14.98
CA TYR A 132 -11.36 -7.58 -13.79
C TYR A 132 -11.74 -6.10 -13.83
N LEU A 133 -10.79 -5.19 -14.07
CA LEU A 133 -11.07 -3.76 -14.17
C LEU A 133 -12.09 -3.46 -15.29
N MET A 134 -12.06 -4.20 -16.40
CA MET A 134 -13.04 -4.06 -17.47
C MET A 134 -14.43 -4.61 -17.11
N SER A 135 -14.56 -5.34 -16.01
CA SER A 135 -15.81 -5.90 -15.51
C SER A 135 -16.50 -5.04 -14.44
N VAL A 136 -15.79 -4.08 -13.83
CA VAL A 136 -16.36 -3.22 -12.77
C VAL A 136 -17.37 -2.22 -13.36
N PRO A 137 -18.30 -1.67 -12.56
CA PRO A 137 -19.24 -0.66 -13.06
C PRO A 137 -18.50 0.55 -13.65
N PRO A 138 -18.84 0.99 -14.88
CA PRO A 138 -18.24 2.17 -15.48
C PRO A 138 -18.65 3.42 -14.71
N VAL A 139 -17.69 4.32 -14.48
CA VAL A 139 -17.95 5.62 -13.86
C VAL A 139 -17.44 6.70 -14.80
N LYS A 140 -18.35 7.54 -15.27
CA LYS A 140 -18.01 8.74 -16.05
C LYS A 140 -17.52 9.84 -15.11
N GLN A 141 -16.22 9.92 -14.90
CA GLN A 141 -15.55 10.91 -14.04
C GLN A 141 -14.24 11.33 -14.68
N ALA A 142 -14.16 12.59 -15.11
CA ALA A 142 -12.96 13.13 -15.74
C ALA A 142 -11.77 13.17 -14.78
N ASN A 143 -10.58 12.81 -15.29
CA ASN A 143 -9.34 12.91 -14.54
C ASN A 143 -8.99 14.37 -14.24
N ARG A 144 -8.58 14.64 -13.01
CA ARG A 144 -8.07 15.96 -12.61
C ARG A 144 -6.60 16.10 -12.99
N PRO A 145 -6.19 17.20 -13.64
CA PRO A 145 -4.77 17.50 -13.86
C PRO A 145 -4.01 17.62 -12.54
N HIS A 146 -2.75 17.17 -12.51
CA HIS A 146 -1.89 17.34 -11.34
C HIS A 146 -1.59 18.82 -11.08
N ASP A 147 -1.45 19.16 -9.80
CA ASP A 147 -1.07 20.49 -9.35
C ASP A 147 0.40 20.46 -8.90
N LEU A 148 1.29 20.34 -9.88
CA LEU A 148 2.74 20.25 -9.67
C LEU A 148 3.41 21.59 -9.91
N ARG A 149 4.39 21.91 -9.08
CA ARG A 149 5.18 23.14 -9.23
C ARG A 149 6.24 22.95 -10.31
N PHE A 150 6.56 24.01 -11.05
CA PHE A 150 7.73 23.98 -11.93
C PHE A 150 9.00 23.69 -11.11
N PRO A 151 9.93 22.83 -11.59
CA PRO A 151 9.95 22.18 -12.91
C PRO A 151 9.23 20.82 -12.99
N TYR A 152 8.67 20.31 -11.90
CA TYR A 152 8.08 18.96 -11.81
C TYR A 152 6.80 18.75 -12.64
N ASN A 153 6.13 19.83 -13.04
CA ASN A 153 5.03 19.78 -14.01
C ASN A 153 5.48 19.46 -15.45
N ASN A 154 6.77 19.50 -15.75
CA ASN A 154 7.30 19.11 -17.05
C ASN A 154 7.54 17.59 -17.12
N ARG A 155 6.62 16.86 -17.76
CA ARG A 155 6.70 15.41 -17.95
C ARG A 155 7.95 14.92 -18.68
N GLN A 156 8.62 15.75 -19.47
CA GLN A 156 9.84 15.32 -20.18
C GLN A 156 11.02 15.04 -19.22
N LEU A 157 11.03 15.67 -18.05
CA LEU A 157 12.05 15.39 -17.02
C LEU A 157 11.96 13.95 -16.49
N ILE A 158 10.80 13.31 -16.61
CA ILE A 158 10.63 11.90 -16.27
C ILE A 158 11.49 11.00 -17.14
N LEU A 159 11.82 11.37 -18.39
CA LEU A 159 12.73 10.56 -19.22
C LEU A 159 14.10 10.39 -18.57
N GLY A 160 14.69 11.48 -18.07
CA GLY A 160 15.96 11.45 -17.37
C GLY A 160 15.87 10.73 -16.02
N TRP A 161 14.80 10.96 -15.25
CA TRP A 161 14.57 10.24 -13.99
C TRP A 161 14.52 8.71 -14.22
N ARG A 162 13.80 8.27 -15.25
CA ARG A 162 13.64 6.84 -15.57
C ARG A 162 14.96 6.19 -15.98
N THR A 163 15.84 6.90 -16.70
CA THR A 163 17.16 6.34 -17.05
C THR A 163 18.03 6.03 -15.83
N LEU A 164 17.75 6.67 -14.68
CA LEU A 164 18.51 6.47 -13.45
C LEU A 164 17.86 5.45 -12.50
N PHE A 165 16.53 5.40 -12.45
CA PHE A 165 15.80 4.72 -11.36
C PHE A 165 14.81 3.65 -11.82
N PHE A 166 14.71 3.37 -13.12
CA PHE A 166 13.79 2.37 -13.63
C PHE A 166 14.51 1.29 -14.44
N ARG A 167 14.28 0.03 -14.06
CA ARG A 167 14.69 -1.16 -14.80
C ARG A 167 13.46 -1.99 -15.14
N GLU A 168 13.18 -2.10 -16.44
CA GLU A 168 12.09 -2.93 -16.94
C GLU A 168 12.43 -4.42 -16.83
N GLY A 169 11.44 -5.23 -16.49
CA GLY A 169 11.49 -6.66 -16.65
C GLY A 169 10.65 -7.42 -15.63
N GLU A 170 9.94 -8.44 -16.14
CA GLU A 170 9.17 -9.39 -15.34
C GLU A 170 10.04 -10.04 -14.25
N PHE A 171 9.40 -10.49 -13.18
CA PHE A 171 10.06 -11.23 -12.11
C PHE A 171 10.70 -12.50 -12.66
N LYS A 172 11.95 -12.76 -12.25
CA LYS A 172 12.66 -13.99 -12.59
C LYS A 172 12.92 -14.76 -11.30
N PRO A 173 12.37 -15.97 -11.15
CA PRO A 173 12.64 -16.80 -9.98
C PRO A 173 14.13 -17.06 -9.81
N ASP A 174 14.62 -16.97 -8.57
CA ASP A 174 15.96 -17.41 -8.21
C ASP A 174 15.97 -18.94 -8.08
N PRO A 175 16.73 -19.68 -8.91
CA PRO A 175 16.79 -21.13 -8.86
C PRO A 175 17.43 -21.68 -7.57
N LYS A 176 18.08 -20.83 -6.76
CA LYS A 176 18.65 -21.20 -5.46
C LYS A 176 17.63 -21.12 -4.32
N GLN A 177 16.47 -20.54 -4.56
CA GLN A 177 15.43 -20.32 -3.57
C GLN A 177 14.25 -21.27 -3.79
N SER A 178 13.47 -21.51 -2.73
CA SER A 178 12.26 -22.32 -2.84
C SER A 178 11.19 -21.63 -3.69
N GLU A 179 10.23 -22.41 -4.18
CA GLU A 179 9.05 -21.86 -4.89
C GLU A 179 8.27 -20.89 -3.99
N GLU A 180 8.12 -21.23 -2.70
CA GLU A 180 7.45 -20.38 -1.70
C GLU A 180 8.19 -19.05 -1.51
N TRP A 181 9.53 -19.07 -1.44
CA TRP A 181 10.31 -17.84 -1.35
C TRP A 181 10.15 -16.98 -2.60
N ASN A 182 10.23 -17.60 -3.80
CA ASN A 182 10.07 -16.90 -5.07
C ASN A 182 8.66 -16.31 -5.22
N ARG A 183 7.63 -17.01 -4.73
CA ARG A 183 6.26 -16.48 -4.68
C ARG A 183 6.16 -15.27 -3.77
N GLY A 184 6.81 -15.30 -2.60
CA GLY A 184 6.89 -14.17 -1.68
C GLY A 184 7.59 -12.96 -2.29
N ALA A 185 8.75 -13.19 -2.92
CA ALA A 185 9.52 -12.16 -3.62
C ALA A 185 8.69 -11.50 -4.73
N TYR A 186 8.01 -12.30 -5.56
CA TYR A 186 7.13 -11.82 -6.62
C TYR A 186 6.04 -10.88 -6.09
N LEU A 187 5.38 -11.25 -4.99
CA LEU A 187 4.31 -10.44 -4.41
C LEU A 187 4.85 -9.19 -3.71
N VAL A 188 5.95 -9.28 -2.96
CA VAL A 188 6.54 -8.16 -2.20
C VAL A 188 7.20 -7.13 -3.13
N GLU A 189 7.93 -7.57 -4.14
CA GLU A 189 8.64 -6.70 -5.09
C GLU A 189 7.74 -6.20 -6.23
N GLY A 190 6.73 -6.99 -6.60
CA GLY A 190 5.78 -6.72 -7.67
C GLY A 190 4.54 -5.96 -7.18
N LEU A 191 3.40 -6.63 -7.12
CA LEU A 191 2.11 -6.00 -6.82
C LEU A 191 2.08 -5.33 -5.43
N GLY A 192 2.68 -5.94 -4.41
CA GLY A 192 2.74 -5.35 -3.08
C GLY A 192 3.70 -4.16 -2.95
N HIS A 193 4.57 -3.94 -3.94
CA HIS A 193 5.48 -2.79 -4.08
C HIS A 193 6.09 -2.30 -2.76
N CYS A 194 6.47 -3.22 -1.85
CA CYS A 194 6.80 -2.86 -0.47
C CYS A 194 8.05 -1.96 -0.43
N GLY A 195 8.95 -2.16 -1.40
CA GLY A 195 10.14 -1.34 -1.59
C GLY A 195 9.84 0.13 -1.90
N MET A 196 8.63 0.50 -2.32
CA MET A 196 8.27 1.89 -2.61
C MET A 196 8.27 2.77 -1.35
N CYS A 197 7.83 2.23 -0.22
CA CYS A 197 7.86 2.93 1.07
C CYS A 197 9.09 2.53 1.90
N HIS A 198 9.47 1.26 1.85
CA HIS A 198 10.54 0.71 2.68
C HIS A 198 11.94 0.88 2.08
N THR A 199 12.13 1.69 1.04
CA THR A 199 13.46 2.05 0.49
C THR A 199 13.64 3.55 0.62
N PRO A 200 14.83 4.05 1.03
CA PRO A 200 15.04 5.48 1.12
C PRO A 200 14.94 6.14 -0.25
N ILE A 201 14.19 7.23 -0.29
CA ILE A 201 14.04 8.09 -1.46
C ILE A 201 15.19 9.10 -1.44
N ASN A 202 15.96 9.14 -2.52
CA ASN A 202 17.08 10.08 -2.67
C ASN A 202 16.60 11.50 -3.03
N VAL A 203 17.53 12.45 -3.08
CA VAL A 203 17.25 13.87 -3.37
C VAL A 203 16.62 14.12 -4.76
N LEU A 204 16.75 13.16 -5.69
CA LEU A 204 16.13 13.21 -7.03
C LEU A 204 14.74 12.56 -7.05
N GLY A 205 14.21 12.14 -5.90
CA GLY A 205 12.89 11.52 -5.77
C GLY A 205 12.84 10.06 -6.26
N GLY A 206 13.99 9.39 -6.40
CA GLY A 206 14.07 7.97 -6.77
C GLY A 206 14.42 7.07 -5.59
N ASN A 207 14.00 5.80 -5.64
CA ASN A 207 14.41 4.80 -4.67
C ASN A 207 15.89 4.46 -4.84
N SER A 208 16.62 4.38 -3.74
CA SER A 208 18.04 3.99 -3.73
C SER A 208 18.19 2.46 -3.82
N GLU A 209 18.57 1.94 -4.99
CA GLU A 209 18.76 0.49 -5.18
C GLU A 209 19.80 -0.11 -4.22
N SER A 210 20.89 0.61 -3.93
CA SER A 210 21.93 0.17 -3.00
C SER A 210 21.45 0.10 -1.55
N GLN A 211 20.29 0.68 -1.25
CA GLN A 211 19.66 0.72 0.05
C GLN A 211 18.25 0.10 0.02
N ALA A 212 17.98 -0.79 -0.93
CA ALA A 212 16.70 -1.49 -1.05
C ALA A 212 16.25 -2.03 0.32
N PHE A 213 15.00 -1.74 0.68
CA PHE A 213 14.38 -2.20 1.93
C PHE A 213 15.01 -1.66 3.24
N GLN A 214 15.89 -0.64 3.19
CA GLN A 214 16.51 -0.04 4.38
C GLN A 214 15.67 1.04 5.08
N GLY A 215 14.42 1.21 4.68
CA GLY A 215 13.48 2.14 5.31
C GLY A 215 13.73 3.60 4.95
N GLY A 216 12.82 4.46 5.37
CA GLY A 216 12.88 5.89 5.07
C GLY A 216 11.68 6.65 5.62
N LEU A 217 11.81 7.96 5.72
CA LEU A 217 10.67 8.83 5.99
C LEU A 217 9.78 8.89 4.75
N ILE A 218 8.48 8.67 4.92
CA ILE A 218 7.49 8.86 3.87
C ILE A 218 7.22 10.37 3.75
N PRO A 219 7.61 11.03 2.65
CA PRO A 219 7.44 12.47 2.51
C PRO A 219 5.97 12.88 2.63
N MET A 220 5.72 14.03 3.26
CA MET A 220 4.39 14.66 3.46
C MET A 220 3.43 13.91 4.39
N GLN A 221 3.53 12.59 4.52
CA GLN A 221 2.73 11.82 5.48
C GLN A 221 3.33 11.89 6.89
N ASN A 222 4.60 12.28 7.02
CA ASN A 222 5.33 12.35 8.30
C ASN A 222 5.26 11.01 9.05
N TRP A 223 5.25 9.89 8.33
CA TRP A 223 5.39 8.54 8.86
C TRP A 223 6.76 7.99 8.48
N TYR A 224 7.34 7.16 9.34
CA TYR A 224 8.57 6.45 9.04
C TYR A 224 8.24 5.02 8.60
N ALA A 225 8.59 4.65 7.38
CA ALA A 225 8.56 3.27 6.91
C ALA A 225 9.86 2.60 7.36
N PRO A 226 9.83 1.68 8.35
CA PRO A 226 11.07 1.19 8.94
C PRO A 226 11.80 0.22 8.01
N SER A 227 13.10 0.02 8.21
CA SER A 227 13.88 -0.96 7.45
C SER A 227 13.28 -2.36 7.59
N LEU A 228 13.06 -3.06 6.47
CA LEU A 228 12.70 -4.49 6.45
C LEU A 228 13.93 -5.41 6.49
N THR A 229 15.13 -4.85 6.35
CA THR A 229 16.40 -5.58 6.42
C THR A 229 17.06 -5.54 7.78
N SER A 230 16.65 -4.64 8.68
CA SER A 230 17.22 -4.51 10.01
C SER A 230 16.29 -5.09 11.07
N ASN A 231 16.73 -6.14 11.76
CA ASN A 231 15.98 -6.71 12.90
C ASN A 231 15.90 -5.77 14.12
N ARG A 232 16.40 -4.53 14.03
CA ARG A 232 16.14 -3.47 15.03
C ARG A 232 14.98 -2.55 14.67
N GLU A 233 14.48 -2.68 13.45
CA GLU A 233 13.38 -1.87 12.94
C GLU A 233 12.18 -2.76 12.58
N ALA A 234 11.81 -2.87 11.31
CA ALA A 234 10.76 -3.76 10.84
C ALA A 234 11.32 -5.01 10.15
N GLY A 235 12.62 -5.28 10.26
CA GLY A 235 13.19 -6.57 9.88
C GLY A 235 12.65 -7.66 10.78
N VAL A 236 12.09 -8.69 10.16
CA VAL A 236 11.37 -9.77 10.85
C VAL A 236 12.17 -11.08 10.88
N GLY A 237 13.50 -10.99 10.77
CA GLY A 237 14.38 -12.15 10.70
C GLY A 237 14.30 -13.04 11.95
N ASP A 238 14.02 -12.47 13.12
CA ASP A 238 13.86 -13.18 14.39
C ASP A 238 12.40 -13.62 14.70
N TRP A 239 11.42 -13.21 13.89
CA TRP A 239 10.01 -13.54 14.11
C TRP A 239 9.65 -14.92 13.52
N THR A 240 8.64 -15.58 14.07
CA THR A 240 8.05 -16.77 13.46
C THR A 240 7.30 -16.40 12.17
N ILE A 241 7.18 -17.34 11.23
CA ILE A 241 6.42 -17.10 9.98
C ILE A 241 4.97 -16.75 10.30
N GLU A 242 4.40 -17.39 11.31
CA GLU A 242 3.03 -17.15 11.78
C GLU A 242 2.84 -15.71 12.27
N GLU A 243 3.81 -15.17 13.04
CA GLU A 243 3.74 -13.78 13.51
C GLU A 243 3.76 -12.76 12.37
N ILE A 244 4.55 -13.02 11.33
CA ILE A 244 4.65 -12.15 10.16
C ILE A 244 3.36 -12.26 9.35
N SER A 245 2.88 -13.47 9.06
CA SER A 245 1.64 -13.69 8.33
C SER A 245 0.41 -13.13 9.05
N ASP A 246 0.37 -13.19 10.39
CA ASP A 246 -0.71 -12.60 11.17
C ASP A 246 -0.68 -11.07 11.10
N LEU A 247 0.50 -10.45 11.19
CA LEU A 247 0.65 -9.01 11.03
C LEU A 247 0.17 -8.56 9.65
N LEU A 248 0.56 -9.25 8.58
CA LEU A 248 0.18 -8.91 7.20
C LEU A 248 -1.33 -9.10 6.95
N ARG A 249 -1.94 -10.17 7.44
CA ARG A 249 -3.36 -10.47 7.16
C ARG A 249 -4.33 -9.72 8.05
N THR A 250 -3.95 -9.48 9.30
CA THR A 250 -4.90 -8.98 10.32
C THR A 250 -4.57 -7.58 10.80
N GLY A 251 -3.36 -7.10 10.52
CA GLY A 251 -2.81 -5.84 11.00
C GLY A 251 -2.26 -5.91 12.43
N VAL A 252 -2.34 -7.07 13.08
CA VAL A 252 -1.84 -7.29 14.44
C VAL A 252 -1.13 -8.63 14.55
N SER A 253 -0.16 -8.70 15.46
CA SER A 253 0.49 -9.94 15.87
C SER A 253 0.82 -9.87 17.36
N ARG A 254 1.36 -10.96 17.93
CA ARG A 254 1.84 -10.92 19.33
C ARG A 254 3.04 -9.99 19.54
N ARG A 255 3.71 -9.57 18.46
CA ARG A 255 4.90 -8.70 18.48
C ARG A 255 4.55 -7.22 18.28
N GLY A 256 3.44 -6.91 17.62
CA GLY A 256 3.06 -5.52 17.34
C GLY A 256 1.81 -5.39 16.48
N ALA A 257 1.54 -4.17 16.04
CA ALA A 257 0.42 -3.83 15.17
C ALA A 257 0.84 -2.79 14.13
N VAL A 258 0.20 -2.79 12.98
CA VAL A 258 0.41 -1.76 11.94
C VAL A 258 -0.50 -0.56 12.19
N TYR A 259 -0.01 0.62 11.85
CA TYR A 259 -0.71 1.89 11.97
C TYR A 259 -0.42 2.77 10.75
N GLY A 260 -1.18 3.85 10.59
CA GLY A 260 -0.97 4.83 9.51
C GLY A 260 -1.02 4.17 8.13
N PRO A 261 -0.10 4.50 7.21
CA PRO A 261 -0.12 3.98 5.84
C PRO A 261 -0.10 2.46 5.75
N MET A 262 0.59 1.75 6.65
CA MET A 262 0.57 0.29 6.64
C MET A 262 -0.76 -0.32 7.12
N ALA A 263 -1.55 0.42 7.91
CA ALA A 263 -2.91 0.02 8.22
C ALA A 263 -3.80 0.12 6.98
N GLU A 264 -3.64 1.15 6.14
CA GLU A 264 -4.36 1.25 4.86
C GLU A 264 -4.00 0.10 3.91
N VAL A 265 -2.71 -0.22 3.77
CA VAL A 265 -2.24 -1.36 2.95
C VAL A 265 -2.87 -2.66 3.41
N THR A 266 -2.92 -2.89 4.71
CA THR A 266 -3.54 -4.10 5.26
C THR A 266 -5.05 -4.12 5.03
N TYR A 267 -5.70 -2.98 5.23
CA TYR A 267 -7.15 -2.83 5.10
C TYR A 267 -7.62 -2.99 3.64
N ASN A 268 -6.91 -2.41 2.67
CA ASN A 268 -7.34 -2.41 1.28
C ASN A 268 -6.81 -3.60 0.47
N SER A 269 -5.65 -4.15 0.84
CA SER A 269 -4.91 -5.18 0.09
C SER A 269 -4.67 -6.48 0.87
N LEU A 270 -3.77 -6.47 1.86
CA LEU A 270 -3.16 -7.71 2.36
C LEU A 270 -4.14 -8.67 3.04
N GLN A 271 -5.20 -8.17 3.67
CA GLN A 271 -6.21 -9.03 4.32
C GLN A 271 -7.00 -9.93 3.37
N TYR A 272 -6.94 -9.65 2.06
CA TYR A 272 -7.63 -10.43 1.03
C TYR A 272 -6.73 -11.49 0.38
N LEU A 273 -5.44 -11.50 0.71
CA LEU A 273 -4.49 -12.50 0.22
C LEU A 273 -4.76 -13.87 0.85
N THR A 274 -4.44 -14.93 0.11
CA THR A 274 -4.60 -16.29 0.65
C THR A 274 -3.59 -16.54 1.78
N PRO A 275 -3.88 -17.48 2.70
CA PRO A 275 -2.91 -17.91 3.70
C PRO A 275 -1.57 -18.33 3.10
N GLU A 276 -1.57 -18.98 1.94
CA GLU A 276 -0.37 -19.44 1.25
C GLU A 276 0.47 -18.26 0.74
N ASP A 277 -0.16 -17.25 0.14
CA ASP A 277 0.55 -16.08 -0.39
C ASP A 277 1.10 -15.20 0.73
N THR A 278 0.33 -14.98 1.81
CA THR A 278 0.83 -14.23 2.98
C THR A 278 1.93 -14.98 3.74
N ARG A 279 1.91 -16.32 3.71
CA ARG A 279 3.02 -17.15 4.21
C ARG A 279 4.25 -17.04 3.31
N ALA A 280 4.08 -17.08 2.00
CA ALA A 280 5.15 -16.88 1.03
C ALA A 280 5.82 -15.51 1.20
N MET A 281 5.02 -14.44 1.33
CA MET A 281 5.51 -13.10 1.65
C MET A 281 6.29 -13.08 2.98
N ALA A 282 5.79 -13.76 4.01
CA ALA A 282 6.47 -13.89 5.30
C ALA A 282 7.84 -14.59 5.17
N VAL A 283 7.93 -15.67 4.38
CA VAL A 283 9.19 -16.38 4.11
C VAL A 283 10.21 -15.45 3.44
N TYR A 284 9.78 -14.70 2.43
CA TYR A 284 10.65 -13.74 1.75
C TYR A 284 11.10 -12.61 2.70
N LEU A 285 10.17 -11.95 3.39
CA LEU A 285 10.47 -10.84 4.31
C LEU A 285 11.38 -11.27 5.46
N LYS A 286 11.17 -12.46 6.03
CA LYS A 286 12.05 -13.03 7.06
C LYS A 286 13.48 -13.20 6.54
N SER A 287 13.66 -13.57 5.27
CA SER A 287 14.98 -13.75 4.67
C SER A 287 15.75 -12.44 4.44
N LEU A 288 15.05 -11.29 4.40
CA LEU A 288 15.68 -9.98 4.29
C LEU A 288 16.31 -9.51 5.61
N GLY A 289 15.78 -10.00 6.75
CA GLY A 289 16.16 -9.57 8.08
C GLY A 289 17.59 -9.94 8.44
N GLN A 290 18.42 -8.93 8.68
CA GLN A 290 19.80 -9.05 9.14
C GLN A 290 19.88 -8.62 10.61
N GLU A 291 20.72 -9.34 11.36
CA GLU A 291 21.11 -8.89 12.69
C GLU A 291 21.99 -7.64 12.57
N VAL A 292 21.62 -6.57 13.29
CA VAL A 292 22.39 -5.34 13.32
C VAL A 292 22.86 -5.07 14.76
N PRO A 293 24.18 -5.05 15.04
CA PRO A 293 24.71 -4.93 16.39
C PRO A 293 24.34 -3.59 17.03
N PRO A 294 23.91 -3.55 18.31
CA PRO A 294 23.23 -2.42 18.98
C PRO A 294 23.93 -1.07 18.78
N PRO A 295 23.18 0.05 18.59
CA PRO A 295 23.81 1.35 18.46
C PRO A 295 24.45 1.75 19.80
N VAL A 296 25.45 2.61 19.74
CA VAL A 296 26.04 3.22 20.93
C VAL A 296 24.94 3.99 21.66
N THR A 297 24.76 3.69 22.95
CA THR A 297 23.78 4.35 23.84
C THR A 297 23.85 5.87 23.70
N SER A 298 22.70 6.51 23.45
CA SER A 298 22.63 7.97 23.40
C SER A 298 22.91 8.53 24.80
N ASN A 299 24.05 9.21 24.96
CA ASN A 299 24.48 9.83 26.19
C ASN A 299 23.70 11.14 26.42
N VAL A 300 22.54 11.07 27.06
CA VAL A 300 21.94 12.28 27.65
C VAL A 300 22.71 12.58 28.96
N PRO A 301 23.09 13.84 29.26
CA PRO A 301 23.77 14.20 30.50
C PRO A 301 22.99 13.71 31.73
N THR A 302 23.66 13.05 32.67
CA THR A 302 23.05 12.22 33.75
C THR A 302 21.96 12.90 34.57
N ALA A 303 22.09 14.21 34.87
CA ALA A 303 21.10 14.96 35.64
C ALA A 303 19.84 15.28 34.82
N GLU A 304 19.98 15.81 33.61
CA GLU A 304 18.85 16.10 32.71
C GLU A 304 18.12 14.82 32.29
N SER A 305 18.87 13.73 32.05
CA SER A 305 18.32 12.39 31.85
C SER A 305 17.41 11.97 33.01
N SER A 306 17.86 12.17 34.25
CA SER A 306 17.09 11.75 35.42
C SER A 306 15.76 12.51 35.56
N LEU A 307 15.75 13.81 35.26
CA LEU A 307 14.55 14.63 35.34
C LEU A 307 13.57 14.28 34.21
N LEU A 308 14.08 14.12 32.99
CA LEU A 308 13.29 13.73 31.82
C LEU A 308 12.66 12.34 32.02
N LEU A 309 13.42 11.37 32.53
CA LEU A 309 12.91 10.03 32.82
C LEU A 309 11.90 10.02 33.99
N SER A 310 12.11 10.85 35.02
CA SER A 310 11.16 11.01 36.13
C SER A 310 9.82 11.59 35.67
N LEU A 311 9.86 12.64 34.85
CA LEU A 311 8.67 13.21 34.22
C LEU A 311 7.99 12.19 33.31
N GLY A 312 8.77 11.51 32.45
CA GLY A 312 8.26 10.50 31.54
C GLY A 312 7.58 9.34 32.25
N LYS A 313 8.16 8.87 33.37
CA LYS A 313 7.54 7.88 34.24
C LYS A 313 6.24 8.38 34.84
N THR A 314 6.21 9.61 35.35
CA THR A 314 5.00 10.22 35.93
C THR A 314 3.86 10.25 34.92
N VAL A 315 4.15 10.68 33.69
CA VAL A 315 3.18 10.69 32.59
C VAL A 315 2.74 9.26 32.23
N TYR A 316 3.69 8.31 32.14
CA TYR A 316 3.39 6.91 31.82
C TYR A 316 2.48 6.23 32.84
N ASP A 317 2.77 6.42 34.13
CA ASP A 317 1.98 5.88 35.24
C ASP A 317 0.55 6.44 35.20
N ALA A 318 0.41 7.74 34.89
CA ALA A 318 -0.89 8.40 34.83
C ALA A 318 -1.72 8.05 33.59
N GLN A 319 -1.10 7.93 32.41
CA GLN A 319 -1.81 7.91 31.12
C GLN A 319 -1.71 6.59 30.35
N CYS A 320 -0.68 5.77 30.59
CA CYS A 320 -0.34 4.65 29.69
C CYS A 320 -0.47 3.28 30.37
N THR A 321 -0.24 3.22 31.68
CA THR A 321 -0.12 1.96 32.44
C THR A 321 -1.38 1.10 32.42
N SER A 322 -2.58 1.71 32.33
CA SER A 322 -3.85 0.97 32.30
C SER A 322 -3.98 0.01 31.11
N CYS A 323 -3.36 0.35 29.97
CA CYS A 323 -3.37 -0.46 28.76
C CYS A 323 -2.04 -1.18 28.53
N HIS A 324 -0.91 -0.50 28.73
CA HIS A 324 0.42 -1.04 28.43
C HIS A 324 1.11 -1.73 29.61
N GLY A 325 0.52 -1.67 30.82
CA GLY A 325 1.03 -2.31 32.02
C GLY A 325 2.24 -1.60 32.64
N ALA A 326 2.48 -1.81 33.93
CA ALA A 326 3.56 -1.11 34.66
C ALA A 326 4.98 -1.42 34.15
N GLN A 327 5.15 -2.54 33.44
CA GLN A 327 6.42 -2.96 32.86
C GLN A 327 6.42 -2.87 31.32
N GLY A 328 5.47 -2.14 30.73
CA GLY A 328 5.34 -2.05 29.28
C GLY A 328 5.03 -3.38 28.60
N GLN A 329 4.54 -4.39 29.32
CA GLN A 329 4.29 -5.74 28.80
C GLN A 329 3.06 -5.82 27.87
N GLY A 330 2.19 -4.82 27.92
CA GLY A 330 0.94 -4.80 27.15
C GLY A 330 -0.01 -5.95 27.50
N LYS A 331 -0.95 -6.19 26.59
CA LYS A 331 -1.87 -7.33 26.57
C LYS A 331 -2.12 -7.73 25.11
N PRO A 332 -1.18 -8.45 24.48
CA PRO A 332 -1.28 -8.80 23.08
C PRO A 332 -2.54 -9.63 22.76
N PRO A 333 -3.10 -9.52 21.54
CA PRO A 333 -2.67 -8.60 20.47
C PRO A 333 -3.24 -7.17 20.64
N HIS A 334 -4.18 -6.96 21.56
CA HIS A 334 -4.97 -5.72 21.65
C HIS A 334 -4.17 -4.51 22.13
N TYR A 335 -3.28 -4.71 23.12
CA TYR A 335 -2.34 -3.68 23.57
C TYR A 335 -0.94 -4.20 23.33
N PRO A 336 -0.21 -3.70 22.32
CA PRO A 336 1.10 -4.23 21.98
C PRO A 336 2.09 -4.01 23.14
N PRO A 337 3.08 -4.92 23.29
CA PRO A 337 4.15 -4.69 24.25
C PRO A 337 4.94 -3.46 23.82
N LEU A 338 5.35 -2.63 24.78
CA LEU A 338 6.30 -1.54 24.60
C LEU A 338 7.71 -1.98 25.00
N ALA A 339 7.82 -2.86 25.99
CA ALA A 339 9.07 -3.50 26.38
C ALA A 339 9.54 -4.46 25.28
N GLY A 340 10.80 -4.35 24.88
CA GLY A 340 11.41 -5.20 23.84
C GLY A 340 10.84 -5.00 22.43
N ASN A 341 10.00 -3.98 22.22
CA ASN A 341 9.37 -3.76 20.92
C ASN A 341 10.31 -3.00 19.97
N GLN A 342 10.67 -3.64 18.85
CA GLN A 342 11.56 -3.07 17.83
C GLN A 342 10.99 -1.76 17.25
N SER A 343 9.68 -1.68 17.01
CA SER A 343 9.05 -0.48 16.43
C SER A 343 9.13 0.75 17.33
N ILE A 344 9.38 0.55 18.63
CA ILE A 344 9.59 1.61 19.61
C ILE A 344 11.07 2.00 19.66
N GLN A 345 11.97 1.04 19.48
CA GLN A 345 13.42 1.21 19.64
C GLN A 345 14.15 1.65 18.37
N MET A 346 13.44 1.78 17.26
CA MET A 346 13.98 2.21 15.97
C MET A 346 14.76 3.53 16.07
N SER A 347 15.71 3.70 15.15
CA SER A 347 16.52 4.92 15.03
C SER A 347 15.66 6.18 14.97
N SER A 348 14.60 6.17 14.16
CA SER A 348 13.60 7.22 14.10
C SER A 348 12.55 7.07 15.21
N ALA A 349 12.30 8.16 15.95
CA ALA A 349 11.23 8.22 16.96
C ALA A 349 9.88 8.70 16.39
N VAL A 350 9.81 9.05 15.10
CA VAL A 350 8.64 9.68 14.46
C VAL A 350 7.35 8.91 14.74
N ASN A 351 7.35 7.59 14.55
CA ASN A 351 6.15 6.77 14.72
C ASN A 351 5.70 6.72 16.19
N ALA A 352 6.65 6.63 17.13
CA ALA A 352 6.34 6.60 18.57
C ALA A 352 5.76 7.94 19.05
N ILE A 353 6.34 9.06 18.61
CA ILE A 353 5.85 10.41 18.91
C ILE A 353 4.44 10.59 18.35
N ARG A 354 4.22 10.22 17.08
CA ARG A 354 2.90 10.30 16.45
C ARG A 354 1.86 9.45 17.14
N MET A 355 2.23 8.24 17.57
CA MET A 355 1.30 7.36 18.25
C MET A 355 0.87 7.95 19.61
N VAL A 356 1.77 8.60 20.35
CA VAL A 356 1.41 9.35 21.57
C VAL A 356 0.55 10.58 21.25
N LEU A 357 0.93 11.38 20.26
CA LEU A 357 0.19 12.60 19.92
C LEU A 357 -1.23 12.29 19.40
N ASN A 358 -1.30 11.40 18.41
CA ASN A 358 -2.50 11.23 17.59
C ASN A 358 -3.30 9.98 17.95
N GLY A 359 -2.71 9.06 18.71
CA GLY A 359 -3.31 7.76 18.94
C GLY A 359 -3.60 7.04 17.63
N GLY A 360 -4.65 6.24 17.62
CA GLY A 360 -5.16 5.60 16.41
C GLY A 360 -5.58 4.16 16.62
N TYR A 361 -5.95 3.51 15.54
CA TYR A 361 -6.43 2.13 15.53
C TYR A 361 -5.58 1.31 14.55
N PRO A 362 -5.26 0.05 14.89
CA PRO A 362 -4.97 -0.96 13.89
C PRO A 362 -6.15 -1.08 12.89
N PRO A 363 -5.92 -1.62 11.68
CA PRO A 363 -6.99 -1.74 10.69
C PRO A 363 -8.07 -2.72 11.14
N GLY A 364 -9.34 -2.37 10.88
CA GLY A 364 -10.45 -3.30 11.04
C GLY A 364 -10.45 -4.31 9.91
N THR A 365 -10.00 -5.53 10.17
CA THR A 365 -9.86 -6.60 9.16
C THR A 365 -10.79 -7.78 9.44
N HIS A 366 -10.90 -8.73 8.51
CA HIS A 366 -11.61 -10.00 8.77
C HIS A 366 -11.05 -10.75 9.99
N GLY A 367 -9.73 -10.70 10.20
CA GLY A 367 -9.06 -11.34 11.35
C GLY A 367 -9.00 -10.47 12.62
N ASN A 368 -9.32 -9.18 12.52
CA ASN A 368 -9.35 -8.23 13.62
C ASN A 368 -10.46 -7.19 13.42
N PRO A 369 -11.75 -7.59 13.49
CA PRO A 369 -12.86 -6.73 13.07
C PRO A 369 -13.19 -5.59 14.04
N ARG A 370 -12.67 -5.66 15.28
CA ARG A 370 -12.90 -4.67 16.34
C ARG A 370 -11.58 -4.35 17.05
N PRO A 371 -10.67 -3.63 16.36
CA PRO A 371 -9.36 -3.29 16.92
C PRO A 371 -9.50 -2.36 18.13
N TYR A 372 -8.64 -2.54 19.12
CA TYR A 372 -8.53 -1.60 20.24
C TYR A 372 -7.67 -0.42 19.81
N GLY A 373 -8.12 0.79 20.15
CA GLY A 373 -7.42 2.03 19.82
C GLY A 373 -6.53 2.53 20.94
N MET A 374 -5.52 3.33 20.55
CA MET A 374 -4.75 4.16 21.45
C MET A 374 -5.36 5.57 21.50
N PRO A 375 -5.60 6.15 22.69
CA PRO A 375 -6.14 7.51 22.79
C PRO A 375 -5.11 8.56 22.31
N PRO A 376 -5.57 9.67 21.71
CA PRO A 376 -4.72 10.79 21.35
C PRO A 376 -4.37 11.66 22.57
N PHE A 377 -3.12 12.07 22.70
CA PHE A 377 -2.65 12.95 23.78
C PHE A 377 -2.19 14.34 23.32
N ALA A 378 -2.34 14.67 22.03
CA ALA A 378 -1.91 15.95 21.45
C ALA A 378 -2.60 17.20 22.04
N GLN A 379 -3.69 17.06 22.79
CA GLN A 379 -4.33 18.19 23.47
C GLN A 379 -4.09 18.21 24.98
N SER A 380 -3.67 17.08 25.56
CA SER A 380 -3.51 16.92 27.01
C SER A 380 -2.06 16.94 27.47
N LEU A 381 -1.10 16.65 26.60
CA LEU A 381 0.33 16.64 26.92
C LEU A 381 1.07 17.75 26.16
N SER A 382 1.88 18.50 26.89
CA SER A 382 2.86 19.44 26.34
C SER A 382 3.96 18.73 25.55
N ASP A 383 4.72 19.47 24.74
CA ASP A 383 5.84 18.91 23.97
C ASP A 383 6.91 18.29 24.88
N ASN A 384 7.15 18.88 26.06
CA ASN A 384 8.06 18.34 27.07
C ASN A 384 7.56 17.00 27.63
N GLU A 385 6.25 16.89 27.93
CA GLU A 385 5.66 15.65 28.45
C GLU A 385 5.65 14.54 27.40
N VAL A 386 5.37 14.88 26.14
CA VAL A 386 5.45 13.92 25.02
C VAL A 386 6.89 13.44 24.83
N ALA A 387 7.86 14.36 24.78
CA ALA A 387 9.27 14.00 24.69
C ALA A 387 9.72 13.13 25.87
N ALA A 388 9.29 13.46 27.09
CA ALA A 388 9.60 12.72 28.30
C ALA A 388 9.02 11.30 28.28
N VAL A 389 7.73 11.14 28.00
CA VAL A 389 7.07 9.81 28.03
C VAL A 389 7.58 8.92 26.90
N VAL A 390 7.81 9.47 25.70
CA VAL A 390 8.38 8.70 24.58
C VAL A 390 9.82 8.30 24.90
N THR A 391 10.62 9.20 25.49
CA THR A 391 11.98 8.86 25.95
C THR A 391 11.97 7.76 27.00
N TYR A 392 11.09 7.86 28.00
CA TYR A 392 10.95 6.86 29.05
C TYR A 392 10.61 5.49 28.47
N ILE A 393 9.62 5.43 27.58
CA ILE A 393 9.22 4.19 26.90
C ILE A 393 10.39 3.60 26.08
N ARG A 394 11.15 4.44 25.37
CA ARG A 394 12.26 4.02 24.50
C ARG A 394 13.51 3.55 25.24
N THR A 395 13.64 3.85 26.54
CA THR A 395 14.87 3.61 27.33
C THR A 395 14.66 2.75 28.58
N THR A 396 13.42 2.34 28.86
CA THR A 396 13.06 1.52 30.03
C THR A 396 12.78 0.07 29.63
N TRP A 397 12.81 -0.87 30.59
CA TRP A 397 12.51 -2.30 30.39
C TRP A 397 13.46 -3.02 29.42
N GLY A 398 14.73 -2.60 29.40
CA GLY A 398 15.74 -3.13 28.49
C GLY A 398 15.65 -2.56 27.07
N ASN A 399 14.86 -1.50 26.85
CA ASN A 399 14.84 -0.80 25.58
C ASN A 399 16.08 0.08 25.41
N HIS A 400 16.56 0.19 24.17
CA HIS A 400 17.80 0.90 23.81
C HIS A 400 17.60 2.02 22.77
N GLY A 401 16.39 2.59 22.69
CA GLY A 401 16.10 3.70 21.80
C GLY A 401 16.75 5.02 22.27
N ALA A 402 16.97 5.94 21.34
CA ALA A 402 17.45 7.29 21.68
C ALA A 402 16.36 8.14 22.34
N ALA A 403 16.78 9.12 23.15
CA ALA A 403 15.89 10.12 23.73
C ALA A 403 15.27 11.02 22.66
N VAL A 404 14.11 11.59 22.98
CA VAL A 404 13.33 12.51 22.14
C VAL A 404 13.35 13.89 22.76
N THR A 405 13.43 14.91 21.90
CA THR A 405 13.38 16.32 22.28
C THR A 405 11.97 16.90 22.16
N ALA A 406 11.68 17.95 22.92
CA ALA A 406 10.43 18.69 22.79
C ALA A 406 10.25 19.32 21.40
N LEU A 407 11.35 19.68 20.72
CA LEU A 407 11.30 20.20 19.37
C LEU A 407 10.78 19.16 18.37
N GLU A 408 11.25 17.91 18.47
CA GLU A 408 10.74 16.81 17.63
C GLU A 408 9.25 16.55 17.88
N ALA A 409 8.82 16.60 19.15
CA ALA A 409 7.40 16.49 19.51
C ALA A 409 6.57 17.62 18.90
N ASN A 410 7.04 18.86 19.00
CA ASN A 410 6.37 20.04 18.46
C ASN A 410 6.21 19.96 16.93
N GLN A 411 7.27 19.57 16.22
CA GLN A 411 7.26 19.43 14.76
C GLN A 411 6.22 18.41 14.26
N LEU A 412 5.98 17.35 15.04
CA LEU A 412 5.02 16.30 14.70
C LEU A 412 3.60 16.60 15.16
N ARG A 413 3.40 17.60 16.03
CA ARG A 413 2.06 18.04 16.47
C ARG A 413 1.27 18.70 15.35
N SER A 414 1.95 19.37 14.42
CA SER A 414 1.36 19.93 13.21
C SER A 414 1.32 18.96 12.03
N ALA A 415 1.68 17.68 12.23
CA ALA A 415 1.63 16.70 11.17
C ALA A 415 0.16 16.43 10.78
N PRO A 416 -0.14 16.25 9.48
CA PRO A 416 -1.48 15.88 9.04
C PRO A 416 -1.95 14.59 9.72
N LEU A 417 -3.22 14.59 10.13
CA LEU A 417 -3.96 13.38 10.44
C LEU A 417 -4.51 12.87 9.11
N ASP A 418 -4.15 11.65 8.75
CA ASP A 418 -4.61 10.98 7.52
C ASP A 418 -6.05 10.47 7.69
#